data_AF-A0AAW0N3Z5-F1
#
_entry.id   AF-A0AAW0N3Z5-F1
#
_cell.length_a   1.000
_cell.length_b   1.000
_cell.length_c   1.000
_cell.angle_alpha   90.00
_cell.angle_beta   90.00
_cell.angle_gamma   90.00
#
_symmetry.space_group_name_H-M   'P 1'
#
loop_
_entity.id
_entity.type
_entity.pdbx_description
1 polymer ?
#
loop_
_entity_poly.entity_id
_entity_poly.type
_entity_poly.pdbx_seq_one_letter_code
_entity_poly.pdbx_strand_id
1 'polypeptide(L)'
;MMVQRLLLVCFLYCCVRIGTAKCRSRALFPAANSRLKRSLPSVDNLVFSHSFKDAHLLFEILLSGIHFDPSGEFSVDDGELASLRQTRKLEVICEDIVPKNLSEILRLISHISQTEGHLHQEEFERTLLTLVYTTQRMANSNSTHQREAWAQSFVHLYKALKQDLMT
;
A
#
# COMPACT_ATOMS: atom_id res chain seq x y z
N MET A 1 6.93 -25.15 -2.08
CA MET A 1 6.09 -24.28 -1.22
C MET A 1 6.80 -23.77 0.04
N MET A 2 7.56 -24.58 0.77
CA MET A 2 8.21 -24.14 2.02
C MET A 2 9.40 -23.16 1.82
N VAL A 3 10.19 -23.39 0.76
CA VAL A 3 11.37 -22.56 0.45
C VAL A 3 11.00 -21.14 0.00
N GLN A 4 9.89 -20.98 -0.73
CA GLN A 4 9.39 -19.67 -1.15
C GLN A 4 8.85 -18.86 0.02
N ARG A 5 8.21 -19.53 1.00
CA ARG A 5 7.77 -18.90 2.26
C ARG A 5 8.97 -18.51 3.12
N LEU A 6 10.02 -19.33 3.16
CA LEU A 6 11.27 -19.00 3.86
C LEU A 6 11.98 -17.80 3.24
N LEU A 7 12.02 -17.71 1.91
CA LEU A 7 12.60 -16.57 1.19
C LEU A 7 11.80 -15.28 1.43
N LEU A 8 10.47 -15.36 1.49
CA LEU A 8 9.62 -14.22 1.81
C LEU A 8 9.82 -13.74 3.25
N VAL A 9 9.98 -14.69 4.19
CA VAL A 9 10.30 -14.40 5.60
C VAL A 9 11.70 -13.80 5.75
N CYS A 10 12.70 -14.31 5.04
CA CYS A 10 14.05 -13.75 5.02
C CYS A 10 14.09 -12.35 4.40
N PHE A 11 13.29 -12.10 3.36
CA PHE A 11 13.17 -10.81 2.72
C PHE A 11 12.55 -9.76 3.66
N LEU A 12 11.44 -10.11 4.32
CA LEU A 12 10.80 -9.26 5.33
C LEU A 12 11.69 -9.05 6.58
N TYR A 13 12.49 -10.05 6.95
CA TYR A 13 13.47 -9.94 8.04
C TYR A 13 14.58 -8.93 7.73
N CYS A 14 15.03 -8.83 6.47
CA CYS A 14 16.00 -7.80 6.06
C CYS A 14 15.41 -6.38 6.16
N CYS A 15 14.14 -6.18 5.82
CA CYS A 15 13.49 -4.87 5.85
C CYS A 15 13.42 -4.25 7.25
N VAL A 16 13.34 -5.08 8.29
CA VAL A 16 13.28 -4.64 9.70
C VAL A 16 14.67 -4.32 10.26
N ARG A 17 15.74 -4.89 9.66
CA ARG A 17 17.13 -4.76 10.17
C ARG A 17 17.87 -3.52 9.69
N ILE A 18 17.40 -2.81 8.66
CA ILE A 18 18.08 -1.61 8.13
C ILE A 18 17.67 -0.39 8.95
N GLY A 19 17.98 -0.42 10.24
CA GLY A 19 17.98 0.75 11.10
C GLY A 19 19.32 1.47 11.00
N THR A 20 19.55 2.19 9.90
CA THR A 20 20.43 3.40 9.76
C THR A 20 20.51 3.87 8.29
N ALA A 21 19.48 3.64 7.46
CA ALA A 21 19.46 4.23 6.12
C ALA A 21 18.85 5.64 6.16
N LYS A 22 19.36 6.54 5.33
CA LYS A 22 18.82 7.89 5.19
C LYS A 22 17.42 7.81 4.57
N CYS A 23 16.39 7.91 5.40
CA CYS A 23 15.01 7.85 4.95
C CYS A 23 14.57 9.16 4.24
N ARG A 24 13.66 9.02 3.27
CA ARG A 24 13.20 10.09 2.38
C ARG A 24 12.44 11.20 3.12
N SER A 25 12.89 12.46 3.03
CA SER A 25 12.20 13.58 3.74
C SER A 25 11.06 14.25 2.93
N ARG A 26 10.49 13.62 1.92
CA ARG A 26 9.50 14.26 1.02
C ARG A 26 8.17 13.53 1.07
N ALA A 27 7.12 14.20 1.54
CA ALA A 27 5.77 13.64 1.67
C ALA A 27 5.24 13.10 0.33
N LEU A 28 5.31 11.77 0.13
CA LEU A 28 4.86 11.10 -1.10
C LEU A 28 3.33 11.10 -1.25
N PHE A 29 2.61 11.21 -0.13
CA PHE A 29 1.15 11.21 -0.07
C PHE A 29 0.61 12.55 0.46
N PRO A 30 0.75 13.67 -0.29
CA PRO A 30 0.41 15.00 0.22
C PRO A 30 -1.08 15.18 0.50
N ALA A 31 -1.95 14.44 -0.19
CA ALA A 31 -3.39 14.45 0.05
C ALA A 31 -3.82 13.59 1.25
N ALA A 32 -2.95 12.70 1.74
CA ALA A 32 -3.23 11.88 2.92
C ALA A 32 -3.36 12.74 4.17
N ASN A 33 -2.48 13.72 4.36
CA ASN A 33 -2.50 14.55 5.58
C ASN A 33 -3.76 15.43 5.68
N SER A 34 -4.30 15.90 4.56
CA SER A 34 -5.54 16.67 4.55
C SER A 34 -6.79 15.80 4.65
N ARG A 35 -6.80 14.61 4.06
CA ARG A 35 -7.91 13.65 4.15
C ARG A 35 -7.98 13.00 5.54
N LEU A 36 -6.84 12.57 6.07
CA LEU A 36 -6.73 12.00 7.42
C LEU A 36 -7.14 13.00 8.50
N LYS A 37 -6.77 14.28 8.37
CA LYS A 37 -7.22 15.32 9.32
C LYS A 37 -8.73 15.56 9.29
N ARG A 38 -9.40 15.24 8.18
CA ARG A 38 -10.87 15.30 8.07
C ARG A 38 -11.53 14.09 8.74
N SER A 39 -11.02 12.88 8.46
CA SER A 39 -11.61 11.63 8.95
C SER A 39 -11.22 11.29 10.39
N LEU A 40 -10.02 11.71 10.82
CA LEU A 40 -9.47 11.44 12.14
C LEU A 40 -8.51 12.57 12.58
N PRO A 41 -9.04 13.67 13.16
CA PRO A 41 -8.29 14.92 13.38
C PRO A 41 -7.10 14.84 14.35
N SER A 42 -6.85 13.70 14.98
CA SER A 42 -5.79 13.50 15.98
C SER A 42 -4.70 12.50 15.56
N VAL A 43 -4.70 11.99 14.32
CA VAL A 43 -3.71 10.98 13.87
C VAL A 43 -2.84 11.57 12.78
N ASP A 44 -1.60 11.92 13.15
CA ASP A 44 -0.64 12.52 12.20
C ASP A 44 0.08 11.49 11.32
N ASN A 45 0.03 10.19 11.67
CA ASN A 45 0.61 9.10 10.87
C ASN A 45 -0.14 7.80 11.07
N LEU A 46 -1.11 7.51 10.20
CA LEU A 46 -1.80 6.23 10.19
C LEU A 46 -0.96 5.21 9.41
N VAL A 47 -0.56 4.15 10.12
CA VAL A 47 0.13 2.96 9.63
C VAL A 47 -0.61 1.76 10.22
N PHE A 48 -0.81 0.71 9.43
CA PHE A 48 -1.43 -0.53 9.86
C PHE A 48 -0.43 -1.41 10.62
N SER A 49 0.78 -1.55 10.08
CA SER A 49 1.74 -2.58 10.48
C SER A 49 2.73 -2.08 11.53
N HIS A 50 2.34 -1.96 12.80
CA HIS A 50 3.27 -1.56 13.87
C HIS A 50 4.10 -2.71 14.44
N SER A 51 3.72 -3.95 14.15
CA SER A 51 4.37 -5.17 14.63
C SER A 51 4.39 -6.27 13.58
N PHE A 52 5.17 -7.32 13.82
CA PHE A 52 5.16 -8.52 12.97
C PHE A 52 3.77 -9.17 12.90
N LYS A 53 3.02 -9.14 14.01
CA LYS A 53 1.65 -9.67 14.06
C LYS A 53 0.72 -8.87 13.16
N ASP A 54 0.87 -7.55 13.14
CA ASP A 54 0.07 -6.69 12.26
C ASP A 54 0.43 -6.92 10.78
N ALA A 55 1.71 -7.05 10.44
CA ALA A 55 2.11 -7.38 9.08
C ALA A 55 1.56 -8.75 8.61
N HIS A 56 1.55 -9.75 9.49
CA HIS A 56 0.93 -11.04 9.20
C HIS A 56 -0.58 -10.91 8.99
N LEU A 57 -1.26 -10.13 9.83
CA LEU A 57 -2.69 -9.87 9.68
C LEU A 57 -3.02 -9.16 8.36
N LEU A 58 -2.20 -8.19 7.94
CA LEU A 58 -2.38 -7.52 6.64
C LEU A 58 -2.33 -8.54 5.50
N PHE A 59 -1.35 -9.45 5.54
CA PHE A 59 -1.23 -10.50 4.54
C PHE A 59 -2.43 -11.45 4.55
N GLU A 60 -2.91 -11.84 5.72
CA GLU A 60 -4.08 -12.69 5.89
C GLU A 60 -5.34 -12.04 5.31
N ILE A 61 -5.56 -10.75 5.60
CA ILE A 61 -6.65 -9.95 5.02
C ILE A 61 -6.52 -9.92 3.49
N LEU A 62 -5.36 -9.58 2.95
CA LEU A 62 -5.14 -9.52 1.50
C LEU A 62 -5.35 -10.88 0.81
N LEU A 63 -4.99 -11.98 1.48
CA LEU A 63 -5.16 -13.33 0.96
C LEU A 63 -6.62 -13.82 1.03
N SER A 64 -7.38 -13.35 2.04
CA SER A 64 -8.78 -13.72 2.22
C SER A 64 -9.72 -13.19 1.14
N GLY A 65 -9.26 -12.20 0.37
CA GLY A 65 -10.07 -11.50 -0.61
C GLY A 65 -10.47 -10.12 -0.07
N ILE A 66 -10.17 -9.10 -0.86
CA ILE A 66 -10.55 -7.72 -0.58
C ILE A 66 -11.19 -7.12 -1.82
N HIS A 67 -12.03 -6.10 -1.65
CA HIS A 67 -12.68 -5.41 -2.75
C HIS A 67 -12.69 -3.90 -2.57
N PHE A 68 -12.48 -3.22 -3.70
CA PHE A 68 -12.75 -1.81 -3.89
C PHE A 68 -13.93 -1.65 -4.84
N ASP A 69 -14.98 -1.01 -4.36
CA ASP A 69 -16.13 -0.68 -5.21
C ASP A 69 -15.78 0.48 -6.18
N PRO A 70 -16.70 0.89 -7.08
CA PRO A 70 -16.48 2.04 -7.95
C PRO A 70 -16.33 3.37 -7.21
N SER A 71 -16.89 3.53 -6.01
CA SER A 71 -16.78 4.74 -5.19
C SER A 71 -15.44 4.84 -4.45
N GLY A 72 -14.73 3.72 -4.32
CA GLY A 72 -13.47 3.59 -3.61
C GLY A 72 -13.58 3.01 -2.20
N GLU A 73 -14.78 2.61 -1.77
CA GLU A 73 -15.09 1.93 -0.50
C GLU A 73 -14.36 0.58 -0.44
N PHE A 74 -13.80 0.27 0.73
CA PHE A 74 -12.99 -0.91 0.97
C PHE A 74 -13.77 -1.97 1.76
N SER A 75 -13.68 -3.22 1.31
CA SER A 75 -14.27 -4.36 2.04
C SER A 75 -13.35 -5.58 2.00
N VAL A 76 -13.57 -6.49 2.96
CA VAL A 76 -12.90 -7.78 3.10
C VAL A 76 -13.96 -8.88 3.01
N ASP A 77 -13.71 -9.90 2.21
CA ASP A 77 -14.69 -10.98 1.97
C ASP A 77 -14.94 -11.84 3.21
N ASP A 78 -13.89 -12.09 3.98
CA ASP A 78 -13.96 -12.85 5.21
C ASP A 78 -14.62 -12.02 6.32
N GLY A 79 -15.80 -12.45 6.77
CA GLY A 79 -16.57 -11.75 7.80
C GLY A 79 -15.90 -11.70 9.17
N GLU A 80 -15.08 -12.70 9.53
CA GLU A 80 -14.32 -12.68 10.78
C GLU A 80 -13.24 -11.61 10.71
N LEU A 81 -12.45 -11.60 9.63
CA LEU A 81 -11.40 -10.61 9.41
C LEU A 81 -11.97 -9.18 9.24
N ALA A 82 -13.09 -9.03 8.53
CA ALA A 82 -13.78 -7.76 8.35
C ALA A 82 -14.22 -7.15 9.70
N SER A 83 -14.59 -7.98 10.67
CA SER A 83 -15.05 -7.53 11.98
C SER A 83 -13.94 -6.99 12.90
N LEU A 84 -12.67 -7.27 12.58
CA LEU A 84 -11.54 -6.89 13.41
C LEU A 84 -11.37 -5.37 13.48
N ARG A 85 -11.08 -4.86 14.67
CA ARG A 85 -10.78 -3.43 14.89
C ARG A 85 -9.59 -2.95 14.03
N GLN A 86 -8.64 -3.84 13.79
CA GLN A 86 -7.46 -3.60 12.97
C GLN A 86 -7.89 -3.38 11.51
N THR A 87 -8.78 -4.21 10.98
CA THR A 87 -9.31 -4.07 9.62
C THR A 87 -10.02 -2.73 9.41
N ARG A 88 -10.75 -2.24 10.42
CA ARG A 88 -11.32 -0.87 10.35
C ARG A 88 -10.27 0.24 10.23
N LYS A 89 -9.04 0.04 10.74
CA LYS A 89 -7.95 0.99 10.48
C LYS A 89 -7.46 0.88 9.04
N LEU A 90 -7.39 -0.34 8.51
CA LEU A 90 -7.01 -0.58 7.12
C LEU A 90 -7.99 0.09 6.17
N GLU A 91 -9.29 -0.01 6.44
CA GLU A 91 -10.38 0.65 5.72
C GLU A 91 -10.12 2.16 5.59
N VAL A 92 -9.86 2.85 6.70
CA VAL A 92 -9.52 4.28 6.68
C VAL A 92 -8.29 4.58 5.83
N ILE A 93 -7.22 3.77 5.91
CA ILE A 93 -6.03 3.95 5.05
C ILE A 93 -6.41 3.76 3.58
N CYS A 94 -7.11 2.68 3.29
CA CYS A 94 -7.54 2.30 1.95
C CYS A 94 -8.44 3.38 1.34
N GLU A 95 -9.36 3.98 2.08
CA GLU A 95 -10.33 4.94 1.57
C GLU A 95 -9.78 6.36 1.51
N ASP A 96 -9.12 6.83 2.57
CA ASP A 96 -8.70 8.23 2.69
C ASP A 96 -7.29 8.50 2.18
N ILE A 97 -6.41 7.51 2.24
CA ILE A 97 -4.98 7.69 1.99
C ILE A 97 -4.58 7.18 0.60
N VAL A 98 -5.05 5.98 0.21
CA VAL A 98 -4.70 5.39 -1.08
C VAL A 98 -5.29 6.25 -2.22
N PRO A 99 -4.48 6.73 -3.17
CA PRO A 99 -4.96 7.52 -4.29
C PRO A 99 -5.90 6.69 -5.17
N LYS A 100 -7.08 7.25 -5.48
CA LYS A 100 -8.12 6.57 -6.27
C LYS A 100 -8.03 6.85 -7.76
N ASN A 101 -7.39 7.98 -8.11
CA ASN A 101 -7.28 8.48 -9.47
C ASN A 101 -5.94 8.08 -10.10
N LEU A 102 -5.96 7.71 -11.39
CA LEU A 102 -4.76 7.33 -12.13
C LEU A 102 -3.73 8.47 -12.17
N SER A 103 -4.16 9.72 -12.30
CA SER A 103 -3.28 10.90 -12.29
C SER A 103 -2.52 11.08 -10.96
N GLU A 104 -3.20 10.85 -9.83
CA GLU A 104 -2.58 10.87 -8.51
C GLU A 104 -1.53 9.76 -8.37
N ILE A 105 -1.83 8.57 -8.90
CA ILE A 105 -0.91 7.42 -8.88
C ILE A 105 0.30 7.65 -9.78
N LEU A 106 0.13 8.18 -10.99
CA LEU A 106 1.25 8.52 -11.86
C LEU A 106 2.14 9.60 -11.23
N ARG A 107 1.54 10.56 -10.53
CA ARG A 107 2.29 11.55 -9.74
C ARG A 107 3.05 10.90 -8.58
N LEU A 108 2.44 9.98 -7.84
CA LEU A 108 3.12 9.18 -6.80
C LEU A 108 4.32 8.43 -7.39
N ILE A 109 4.13 7.73 -8.51
CA ILE A 109 5.20 6.99 -9.21
C ILE A 109 6.35 7.93 -9.60
N SER A 110 6.04 9.09 -10.16
CA SER A 110 7.03 10.10 -10.53
C SER A 110 7.82 10.59 -9.31
N HIS A 111 7.13 10.88 -8.21
CA HIS A 111 7.75 11.31 -6.96
C HIS A 111 8.68 10.23 -6.38
N ILE A 112 8.25 8.96 -6.38
CA ILE A 112 9.08 7.84 -5.91
C ILE A 112 10.32 7.69 -6.79
N SER A 113 10.17 7.81 -8.12
CA SER A 113 11.28 7.65 -9.07
C SER A 113 12.33 8.76 -8.99
N GLN A 114 11.93 9.97 -8.57
CA GLN A 114 12.80 11.13 -8.43
C GLN A 114 13.51 11.22 -7.07
N THR A 115 13.13 10.39 -6.10
CA THR A 115 13.62 10.49 -4.73
C THR A 115 14.54 9.32 -4.40
N GLU A 116 15.79 9.62 -4.05
CA GLU A 116 16.77 8.61 -3.65
C GLU A 116 16.58 8.16 -2.18
N GLY A 117 17.01 6.94 -1.85
CA GLY A 117 16.96 6.37 -0.50
C GLY A 117 15.73 5.49 -0.25
N HIS A 118 15.53 5.06 1.00
CA HIS A 118 14.44 4.15 1.37
C HIS A 118 13.15 4.88 1.70
N LEU A 119 12.03 4.27 1.35
CA LEU A 119 10.69 4.64 1.79
C LEU A 119 10.62 4.58 3.30
N HIS A 120 10.02 5.60 3.91
CA HIS A 120 9.57 5.46 5.29
C HIS A 120 8.49 4.36 5.37
N GLN A 121 8.35 3.73 6.54
CA GLN A 121 7.43 2.62 6.74
C GLN A 121 5.99 2.93 6.30
N GLU A 122 5.49 4.13 6.64
CA GLU A 122 4.18 4.59 6.22
C GLU A 122 4.07 4.76 4.71
N GLU A 123 5.13 5.22 4.05
CA GLU A 123 5.15 5.41 2.60
C GLU A 123 5.21 4.06 1.88
N PHE A 124 6.03 3.13 2.37
CA PHE A 124 6.09 1.76 1.87
C PHE A 124 4.71 1.09 1.94
N GLU A 125 4.07 1.14 3.11
CA GLU A 125 2.76 0.51 3.31
C GLU A 125 1.69 1.14 2.41
N ARG A 126 1.64 2.47 2.31
CA ARG A 126 0.69 3.16 1.42
C ARG A 126 0.96 2.87 -0.05
N THR A 127 2.23 2.77 -0.45
CA THR A 127 2.60 2.37 -1.82
C THR A 127 2.21 0.91 -2.10
N LEU A 128 2.36 0.01 -1.13
CA LEU A 128 1.89 -1.38 -1.23
C LEU A 128 0.37 -1.45 -1.39
N LEU A 129 -0.39 -0.72 -0.58
CA LEU A 129 -1.85 -0.68 -0.70
C LEU A 129 -2.30 -0.02 -2.01
N THR A 130 -1.55 0.96 -2.50
CA THR A 130 -1.77 1.54 -3.85
C THR A 130 -1.52 0.51 -4.95
N LEU A 131 -0.46 -0.31 -4.83
CA LEU A 131 -0.20 -1.41 -5.75
C LEU A 131 -1.40 -2.37 -5.78
N VAL A 132 -1.88 -2.79 -4.61
CA VAL A 132 -3.05 -3.67 -4.49
C VAL A 132 -4.29 -3.03 -5.14
N TYR A 133 -4.59 -1.77 -4.86
CA TYR A 133 -5.69 -1.04 -5.53
C TYR A 133 -5.55 -1.05 -7.06
N THR A 134 -4.34 -0.81 -7.58
CA THR A 134 -4.11 -0.81 -9.05
C THR A 134 -4.37 -2.18 -9.68
N THR A 135 -4.11 -3.29 -8.98
CA THR A 135 -4.43 -4.62 -9.50
C THR A 135 -5.93 -4.81 -9.69
N GLN A 136 -6.75 -4.34 -8.75
CA GLN A 136 -8.20 -4.43 -8.87
C GLN A 136 -8.74 -3.53 -9.97
N ARG A 137 -8.23 -2.30 -10.08
CA ARG A 137 -8.63 -1.39 -11.18
C ARG A 137 -8.24 -1.94 -12.54
N MET A 138 -7.10 -2.61 -12.65
CA MET A 138 -6.68 -3.30 -13.86
C MET A 138 -7.64 -4.46 -14.21
N ALA A 139 -8.00 -5.29 -13.23
CA ALA A 139 -8.91 -6.42 -13.42
C ALA A 139 -10.33 -5.99 -13.80
N ASN A 140 -10.83 -4.91 -13.20
CA ASN A 140 -12.20 -4.41 -13.38
C ASN A 140 -12.34 -3.38 -14.50
N SER A 141 -11.28 -3.12 -15.28
CA SER A 141 -11.33 -2.10 -16.34
C SER A 141 -12.02 -2.62 -17.59
N ASN A 142 -13.05 -1.90 -18.03
CA ASN A 142 -13.83 -2.23 -19.23
C ASN A 142 -13.13 -1.85 -20.55
N SER A 143 -12.09 -1.01 -20.50
CA SER A 143 -11.39 -0.55 -21.72
C SER A 143 -9.94 -1.01 -21.73
N THR A 144 -9.48 -1.48 -22.89
CA THR A 144 -8.09 -1.93 -23.08
C THR A 144 -7.08 -0.84 -22.74
N HIS A 145 -7.35 0.41 -23.13
CA HIS A 145 -6.46 1.53 -22.86
C HIS A 145 -6.33 1.84 -21.37
N GLN A 146 -7.44 1.85 -20.62
CA GLN A 146 -7.35 2.05 -19.17
C GLN A 146 -6.67 0.87 -18.49
N ARG A 147 -6.99 -0.36 -18.88
CA ARG A 147 -6.33 -1.56 -18.35
C ARG A 147 -4.82 -1.51 -18.53
N GLU A 148 -4.35 -1.10 -19.70
CA GLU A 148 -2.91 -0.94 -19.97
C GLU A 148 -2.28 0.13 -19.08
N ALA A 149 -2.94 1.29 -18.92
CA ALA A 149 -2.44 2.36 -18.06
C ALA A 149 -2.36 1.94 -16.57
N TRP A 150 -3.33 1.15 -16.10
CA TRP A 150 -3.30 0.54 -14.76
C TRP A 150 -2.18 -0.52 -14.65
N ALA A 151 -1.98 -1.36 -15.66
CA ALA A 151 -0.93 -2.36 -15.70
C ALA A 151 0.47 -1.73 -15.65
N GLN A 152 0.69 -0.65 -16.41
CA GLN A 152 1.94 0.10 -16.39
C GLN A 152 2.18 0.70 -15.00
N SER A 153 1.15 1.30 -14.40
CA SER A 153 1.22 1.85 -13.05
C SER A 153 1.58 0.77 -12.02
N PHE A 154 0.96 -0.41 -12.11
CA PHE A 154 1.30 -1.58 -11.28
C PHE A 154 2.77 -1.96 -11.40
N VAL A 155 3.30 -2.08 -12.63
CA VAL A 155 4.71 -2.43 -12.87
C VAL A 155 5.66 -1.40 -12.25
N HIS A 156 5.35 -0.12 -12.36
CA HIS A 156 6.17 0.94 -11.77
C HIS A 156 6.16 0.91 -10.24
N LEU A 157 4.98 0.74 -9.62
CA LEU A 157 4.86 0.60 -8.17
C LEU A 157 5.57 -0.66 -7.65
N TYR A 158 5.44 -1.79 -8.35
CA TYR A 158 6.14 -3.02 -8.00
C TYR A 158 7.65 -2.85 -8.06
N LYS A 159 8.17 -2.21 -9.14
CA LYS A 159 9.61 -1.92 -9.27
C LYS A 159 10.10 -1.03 -8.13
N ALA A 160 9.35 0.00 -7.78
CA ALA A 160 9.67 0.90 -6.68
C ALA A 160 9.77 0.16 -5.34
N LEU A 161 8.76 -0.64 -4.99
CA LEU A 161 8.76 -1.45 -3.77
C LEU A 161 9.91 -2.47 -3.78
N LYS A 162 10.09 -3.18 -4.90
CA LYS A 162 11.16 -4.17 -5.03
C LYS A 162 12.54 -3.53 -4.86
N GLN A 163 12.76 -2.36 -5.45
CA GLN A 163 14.01 -1.63 -5.32
C GLN A 163 14.26 -1.23 -3.87
N ASP A 164 13.25 -0.66 -3.21
CA ASP A 164 13.31 -0.25 -1.80
C ASP A 164 13.76 -1.37 -0.86
N LEU A 165 13.31 -2.59 -1.15
CA LEU A 165 13.60 -3.80 -0.39
C LEU A 165 14.98 -4.44 -0.70
N MET A 166 15.60 -4.06 -1.82
CA MET A 166 16.90 -4.60 -2.26
C MET A 166 18.09 -3.68 -1.96
N THR A 167 17.84 -2.39 -1.76
CA THR A 167 18.79 -1.47 -1.13
C THR A 167 18.93 -1.74 0.36
#